data_AF-A0A2D6RJY4-F1
#
_entry.id   AF-A0A2D6RJY4-F1
#
_cell.length_a   1.000
_cell.length_b   1.000
_cell.length_c   1.000
_cell.angle_alpha   90.00
_cell.angle_beta   90.00
_cell.angle_gamma   90.00
#
_symmetry.space_group_name_H-M   'P 1'
#
loop_
_entity.id
_entity.type
_entity.pdbx_description
1 polymer ?
#
loop_
_entity_poly.entity_id
_entity_poly.type
_entity_poly.pdbx_seq_one_letter_code
_entity_poly.pdbx_strand_id
1 'polypeptide(L)'
;MVSAYDSNPTELINKAAIELKKTKGVQIPDWALYVKTGPGKERLPDSEEWWFVRAASILRKVYMRGPIGVSKLRNFYGCKKNRGVKPEKFYKASGKIIRTILQQLEVEGLVKAVEKGVHKGKVVTPKGRSLLDTLIRKDGARGNKKAKDAGASKSGEPTEDAGTAESAKTD
;
A
#
# COMPACT_ATOMS: atom_id res chain seq x y z
N MET A 1 3.46 16.73 17.30
CA MET A 1 4.11 15.53 16.73
C MET A 1 3.11 14.88 15.78
N VAL A 2 3.41 14.77 14.48
CA VAL A 2 2.51 14.14 13.51
C VAL A 2 2.78 12.63 13.49
N SER A 3 1.75 11.81 13.62
CA SER A 3 1.87 10.36 13.71
C SER A 3 1.29 9.65 12.47
N ALA A 4 1.58 8.36 12.29
CA ALA A 4 1.05 7.58 11.16
C ALA A 4 -0.49 7.41 11.18
N TYR A 5 -1.14 7.86 12.26
CA TYR A 5 -2.60 7.93 12.36
C TYR A 5 -3.17 9.13 11.60
N ASP A 6 -2.40 10.22 11.48
CA ASP A 6 -2.86 11.52 10.97
C ASP A 6 -2.62 11.70 9.46
N SER A 7 -1.90 10.78 8.83
CA SER A 7 -1.52 10.83 7.41
C SER A 7 -2.45 10.03 6.50
N ASN A 8 -2.58 10.45 5.23
CA ASN A 8 -3.25 9.65 4.21
C ASN A 8 -2.56 8.27 4.04
N PRO A 9 -3.27 7.15 4.29
CA PRO A 9 -2.68 5.82 4.27
C PRO A 9 -2.06 5.44 2.91
N THR A 10 -2.70 5.81 1.81
CA THR A 10 -2.29 5.39 0.47
C THR A 10 -0.97 6.07 0.08
N GLU A 11 -0.88 7.37 0.33
CA GLU A 11 0.35 8.12 0.04
C GLU A 11 1.54 7.66 0.87
N LEU A 12 1.31 7.43 2.17
CA LEU A 12 2.35 6.94 3.07
C LEU A 12 2.88 5.57 2.62
N ILE A 13 1.98 4.66 2.22
CA ILE A 13 2.36 3.32 1.75
C ILE A 13 3.20 3.42 0.48
N ASN A 14 2.79 4.23 -0.50
CA ASN A 14 3.53 4.34 -1.77
C ASN A 14 4.94 4.93 -1.56
N LYS A 15 5.09 5.92 -0.69
CA LYS A 15 6.39 6.52 -0.39
C LYS A 15 7.27 5.59 0.43
N ALA A 16 6.70 4.92 1.41
CA ALA A 16 7.40 3.88 2.15
C ALA A 16 7.86 2.75 1.22
N ALA A 17 7.07 2.36 0.21
CA ALA A 17 7.47 1.38 -0.79
C ALA A 17 8.71 1.85 -1.59
N ILE A 18 8.75 3.12 -2.00
CA ILE A 18 9.90 3.70 -2.70
C ILE A 18 11.16 3.71 -1.82
N GLU A 19 11.06 4.08 -0.54
CA GLU A 19 12.22 4.03 0.36
C GLU A 19 12.66 2.59 0.62
N LEU A 20 11.72 1.65 0.80
CA LEU A 20 12.03 0.23 0.98
C LEU A 20 12.70 -0.38 -0.26
N LYS A 21 12.41 0.13 -1.45
CA LYS A 21 13.08 -0.30 -2.69
C LYS A 21 14.56 0.11 -2.73
N LYS A 22 14.91 1.25 -2.13
CA LYS A 22 16.32 1.69 -2.03
C LYS A 22 17.11 0.86 -1.01
N THR A 23 16.42 0.31 -0.02
CA THR A 23 17.01 -0.48 1.05
C THR A 23 17.24 -1.91 0.58
N LYS A 24 18.49 -2.40 0.70
CA LYS A 24 18.87 -3.76 0.24
C LYS A 24 18.21 -4.90 1.04
N GLY A 25 17.63 -4.63 2.20
CA GLY A 25 17.05 -5.64 3.10
C GLY A 25 15.69 -6.22 2.66
N VAL A 26 14.94 -5.53 1.79
CA VAL A 26 13.66 -6.04 1.27
C VAL A 26 13.88 -6.45 -0.18
N GLN A 27 13.99 -7.76 -0.41
CA GLN A 27 14.13 -8.32 -1.75
C GLN A 27 12.88 -9.06 -2.16
N ILE A 28 12.56 -9.02 -3.45
CA ILE A 28 11.51 -9.85 -4.03
C ILE A 28 12.09 -11.27 -4.14
N PRO A 29 11.52 -12.27 -3.46
CA PRO A 29 11.99 -13.64 -3.64
C PRO A 29 11.50 -14.19 -4.98
N ASP A 30 12.24 -15.11 -5.60
CA ASP A 30 11.98 -15.59 -6.97
C ASP A 30 10.54 -16.13 -7.17
N TRP A 31 10.03 -16.85 -6.17
CA TRP A 31 8.68 -17.39 -6.22
C TRP A 31 7.59 -16.31 -6.14
N ALA A 32 7.88 -15.08 -5.72
CA ALA A 32 6.88 -14.02 -5.60
C ALA A 32 6.31 -13.58 -6.95
N LEU A 33 7.05 -13.77 -8.04
CA LEU A 33 6.60 -13.43 -9.39
C LEU A 33 5.52 -14.38 -9.91
N TYR A 34 5.46 -15.60 -9.39
CA TYR A 34 4.59 -16.66 -9.90
C TYR A 34 3.40 -16.95 -8.98
N VAL A 35 3.26 -16.23 -7.86
CA VAL A 35 2.22 -16.51 -6.86
C VAL A 35 1.18 -15.42 -6.77
N LYS A 36 -0.04 -15.85 -6.51
CA LYS A 36 -1.11 -14.96 -6.06
C LYS A 36 -0.95 -14.58 -4.59
N THR A 37 -1.45 -13.40 -4.24
CA THR A 37 -1.36 -12.86 -2.87
C THR A 37 -2.15 -13.65 -1.83
N GLY A 38 -3.15 -14.44 -2.25
CA GLY A 38 -3.90 -15.30 -1.36
C GLY A 38 -4.88 -16.22 -2.09
N PRO A 39 -5.47 -17.21 -1.39
CA PRO A 39 -6.38 -18.19 -1.97
C PRO A 39 -7.64 -17.61 -2.61
N GLY A 40 -8.09 -16.44 -2.11
CA GLY A 40 -9.28 -15.75 -2.60
C GLY A 40 -9.03 -14.83 -3.80
N LYS A 41 -7.80 -14.73 -4.30
CA LYS A 41 -7.50 -14.05 -5.55
C LYS A 41 -7.46 -15.06 -6.71
N GLU A 42 -7.88 -14.59 -7.87
CA GLU A 42 -7.90 -15.38 -9.11
C GLU A 42 -6.63 -15.14 -9.92
N ARG A 43 -6.26 -13.87 -10.10
CA ARG A 43 -5.06 -13.45 -10.84
C ARG A 43 -3.91 -13.07 -9.91
N LEU A 44 -2.71 -13.06 -10.48
CA LEU A 44 -1.51 -12.52 -9.85
C LEU A 44 -1.62 -10.98 -9.77
N PRO A 45 -0.83 -10.31 -8.92
CA PRO A 45 -0.75 -8.86 -8.92
C PRO A 45 -0.17 -8.34 -10.24
N ASP A 46 -0.79 -7.31 -10.82
CA ASP A 46 -0.37 -6.74 -12.11
C ASP A 46 0.93 -5.91 -12.01
N SER A 47 1.24 -5.39 -10.82
CA SER A 47 2.45 -4.59 -10.60
C SER A 47 3.61 -5.47 -10.17
N GLU A 48 4.75 -5.41 -10.87
CA GLU A 48 5.95 -6.17 -10.51
C GLU A 48 6.49 -5.80 -9.11
N GLU A 49 6.31 -4.55 -8.70
CA GLU A 49 6.78 -4.01 -7.42
C GLU A 49 5.79 -4.21 -6.25
N TRP A 50 4.76 -5.05 -6.42
CA TRP A 50 3.71 -5.26 -5.43
C TRP A 50 4.23 -5.69 -4.05
N TRP A 51 5.39 -6.35 -4.02
CA TRP A 51 6.05 -6.82 -2.80
C TRP A 51 6.39 -5.66 -1.86
N PHE A 52 6.95 -4.57 -2.39
CA PHE A 52 7.35 -3.39 -1.62
C PHE A 52 6.13 -2.65 -1.08
N VAL A 53 5.08 -2.52 -1.89
CA VAL A 53 3.80 -1.95 -1.46
C VAL A 53 3.21 -2.76 -0.31
N ARG A 54 3.28 -4.09 -0.40
CA ARG A 54 2.81 -4.97 0.67
C ARG A 54 3.66 -4.87 1.93
N ALA A 55 4.98 -4.78 1.80
CA ALA A 55 5.90 -4.58 2.91
C ALA A 55 5.63 -3.26 3.64
N ALA A 56 5.48 -2.16 2.91
CA ALA A 56 5.10 -0.86 3.46
C ALA A 56 3.74 -0.91 4.18
N SER A 57 2.74 -1.56 3.58
CA SER A 57 1.42 -1.74 4.19
C SER A 57 1.50 -2.52 5.51
N ILE A 58 2.27 -3.62 5.54
CA ILE A 58 2.46 -4.44 6.73
C ILE A 58 3.17 -3.62 7.82
N LEU A 59 4.23 -2.90 7.48
CA LEU A 59 4.96 -2.05 8.43
C LEU A 59 4.03 -1.02 9.09
N ARG A 60 3.17 -0.35 8.30
CA ARG A 60 2.15 0.56 8.83
C ARG A 60 1.15 -0.15 9.75
N LYS A 61 0.67 -1.34 9.39
CA LYS A 61 -0.27 -2.09 10.24
C LYS A 61 0.35 -2.52 11.56
N VAL A 62 1.62 -2.95 11.54
CA VAL A 62 2.38 -3.30 12.76
C VAL A 62 2.55 -2.07 13.65
N TYR A 63 2.79 -0.89 13.07
CA TYR A 63 2.85 0.38 13.81
C TYR A 63 1.55 0.69 14.54
N MET A 64 0.42 0.59 13.83
CA MET A 64 -0.88 1.02 14.38
C MET A 64 -1.51 0.04 15.37
N ARG A 65 -1.27 -1.26 15.19
CA ARG A 65 -2.03 -2.36 15.84
C ARG A 65 -1.12 -3.34 16.59
N GLY A 66 0.11 -2.93 16.95
CA GLY A 66 1.06 -3.82 17.62
C GLY A 66 0.48 -4.45 18.90
N PRO A 67 1.17 -5.41 19.54
CA PRO A 67 1.93 -6.51 18.95
C PRO A 67 1.04 -7.40 18.07
N ILE A 68 1.46 -7.64 16.82
CA ILE A 68 0.67 -8.39 15.84
C ILE A 68 1.41 -9.62 15.30
N GLY A 69 0.68 -10.74 15.20
CA GLY A 69 1.18 -11.98 14.61
C GLY A 69 0.67 -12.20 13.19
N VAL A 70 1.25 -13.21 12.50
CA VAL A 70 0.91 -13.55 11.12
C VAL A 70 -0.59 -13.88 10.96
N SER A 71 -1.21 -14.57 11.93
CA SER A 71 -2.64 -14.93 11.84
C SER A 71 -3.57 -13.72 11.76
N LYS A 72 -3.32 -12.69 12.58
CA LYS A 72 -4.09 -11.44 12.55
C LYS A 72 -3.88 -10.69 11.24
N LEU A 73 -2.65 -10.59 10.75
CA LEU A 73 -2.34 -9.98 9.45
C LEU A 73 -3.02 -10.72 8.29
N ARG A 74 -3.09 -12.06 8.34
CA ARG A 74 -3.80 -12.85 7.33
C ARG A 74 -5.31 -12.56 7.29
N ASN A 75 -5.91 -12.17 8.41
CA ASN A 75 -7.30 -11.71 8.43
C ASN A 75 -7.42 -10.32 7.79
N PHE A 76 -6.51 -9.38 8.10
CA PHE A 76 -6.55 -8.03 7.52
C PHE A 76 -6.37 -8.01 6.00
N TYR A 77 -5.52 -8.88 5.47
CA TYR A 77 -5.29 -9.00 4.02
C TYR A 77 -6.13 -10.10 3.36
N GLY A 78 -7.07 -10.70 4.11
CA GLY A 78 -7.99 -11.68 3.56
C GLY A 78 -8.99 -11.04 2.60
N CYS A 79 -9.63 -11.87 1.77
CA CYS A 79 -10.66 -11.42 0.86
C CYS A 79 -11.78 -12.44 0.73
N LYS A 80 -12.93 -11.99 0.24
CA LYS A 80 -14.00 -12.87 -0.18
C LYS A 80 -13.54 -13.65 -1.42
N LYS A 81 -13.82 -14.95 -1.45
CA LYS A 81 -13.52 -15.82 -2.59
C LYS A 81 -14.82 -16.21 -3.26
N ASN A 82 -14.91 -15.99 -4.57
CA ASN A 82 -15.94 -16.60 -5.41
C ASN A 82 -15.69 -18.11 -5.52
N ARG A 83 -16.71 -18.92 -5.21
CA ARG A 83 -16.66 -20.39 -5.20
C ARG A 83 -17.47 -20.99 -6.36
N GLY A 84 -17.74 -20.20 -7.40
CA GLY A 84 -18.59 -20.59 -8.51
C GLY A 84 -20.05 -20.63 -8.08
N VAL A 85 -20.62 -21.83 -8.03
CA VAL A 85 -22.05 -22.05 -7.70
C VAL A 85 -22.34 -21.86 -6.20
N LYS A 86 -21.35 -22.08 -5.33
CA LYS A 86 -21.55 -21.95 -3.88
C LYS A 86 -21.41 -20.50 -3.42
N PRO A 87 -22.16 -20.06 -2.38
CA PRO A 87 -22.02 -18.72 -1.83
C PRO A 87 -20.58 -18.36 -1.45
N GLU A 88 -20.28 -17.09 -1.67
CA GLU A 88 -18.98 -16.50 -1.41
C GLU A 88 -18.65 -16.50 0.09
N LYS A 89 -17.41 -16.86 0.44
CA LYS A 89 -16.94 -16.92 1.83
C LYS A 89 -15.63 -16.15 1.99
N PHE A 90 -15.39 -15.65 3.20
CA PHE A 90 -14.12 -15.02 3.55
C PHE A 90 -12.98 -16.05 3.66
N TYR A 91 -11.86 -15.78 2.99
CA TYR A 91 -10.64 -16.56 3.09
C TYR A 91 -9.46 -15.70 3.54
N LYS A 92 -8.67 -16.27 4.45
CA LYS A 92 -7.45 -15.64 4.96
C LYS A 92 -6.39 -15.53 3.87
N ALA A 93 -5.55 -14.49 3.94
CA ALA A 93 -4.43 -14.30 3.02
C ALA A 93 -3.39 -15.43 3.11
N SER A 94 -2.48 -15.48 2.13
CA SER A 94 -1.32 -16.38 2.19
C SER A 94 -0.42 -16.03 3.37
N GLY A 95 -0.10 -17.05 4.18
CA GLY A 95 0.78 -16.88 5.34
C GLY A 95 2.25 -16.75 4.96
N LYS A 96 2.69 -17.39 3.86
CA LYS A 96 4.09 -17.39 3.43
C LYS A 96 4.55 -15.96 3.09
N ILE A 97 3.79 -15.24 2.27
CA ILE A 97 4.07 -13.86 1.85
C ILE A 97 4.24 -12.93 3.07
N ILE A 98 3.26 -12.95 3.98
CA ILE A 98 3.28 -12.07 5.16
C ILE A 98 4.47 -12.42 6.07
N ARG A 99 4.75 -13.72 6.27
CA ARG A 99 5.85 -14.18 7.11
C ARG A 99 7.21 -13.76 6.55
N THR A 100 7.43 -13.94 5.26
CA THR A 100 8.71 -13.63 4.61
C THR A 100 8.99 -12.14 4.61
N ILE A 101 7.97 -11.31 4.37
CA ILE A 101 8.09 -9.85 4.52
C ILE A 101 8.47 -9.48 5.96
N LEU A 102 7.82 -10.07 6.96
CA LEU A 102 8.13 -9.78 8.36
C LEU A 102 9.52 -10.24 8.79
N GLN A 103 10.06 -11.28 8.16
CA GLN A 103 11.44 -11.74 8.36
C GLN A 103 12.42 -10.75 7.73
N GLN A 104 12.17 -10.29 6.49
CA GLN A 104 12.99 -9.28 5.82
C GLN A 104 13.01 -7.95 6.59
N LEU A 105 11.85 -7.48 7.08
CA LEU A 105 11.75 -6.27 7.89
C LEU A 105 12.44 -6.41 9.27
N GLU A 106 12.60 -7.64 9.77
CA GLU A 106 13.34 -7.93 11.00
C GLU A 106 14.84 -7.92 10.77
N VAL A 107 15.32 -8.47 9.64
CA VAL A 107 16.73 -8.37 9.20
C VAL A 107 17.15 -6.91 9.02
N GLU A 108 16.28 -6.06 8.47
CA GLU A 108 16.54 -4.62 8.32
C GLU A 108 16.45 -3.84 9.66
N GLY A 109 16.01 -4.49 10.74
CA GLY A 109 15.85 -3.89 12.07
C GLY A 109 14.70 -2.88 12.17
N LEU A 110 13.71 -2.93 11.26
CA LEU A 110 12.51 -2.09 11.30
C LEU A 110 11.44 -2.66 12.23
N VAL A 111 11.45 -3.97 12.40
CA VAL A 111 10.48 -4.72 13.21
C VAL A 111 11.24 -5.64 14.16
N LYS A 112 10.77 -5.74 15.40
CA LYS A 112 11.33 -6.64 16.42
C LYS A 112 10.25 -7.60 16.92
N ALA A 113 10.62 -8.85 17.15
CA ALA A 113 9.79 -9.78 17.91
C ALA A 113 9.71 -9.34 19.37
N VAL A 114 8.49 -9.21 19.88
CA VAL A 114 8.24 -8.87 21.29
C VAL A 114 7.31 -9.93 21.86
N GLU A 115 7.70 -10.47 23.01
CA GLU A 115 6.85 -11.30 23.84
C GLU A 115 6.35 -10.42 24.99
N LYS A 116 5.15 -9.85 24.85
CA LYS A 116 4.53 -9.08 25.93
C LYS A 116 3.45 -9.95 26.57
N GLY A 117 3.81 -10.67 27.63
CA GLY A 117 2.95 -11.63 28.31
C GLY A 117 2.49 -12.77 27.38
N VAL A 118 1.19 -13.03 27.31
CA VAL A 118 0.59 -14.09 26.46
C VAL A 118 0.61 -13.75 24.96
N HIS A 119 0.77 -12.47 24.60
CA HIS A 119 0.71 -12.01 23.22
C HIS A 119 2.09 -11.95 22.56
N LYS A 120 2.46 -13.05 21.91
CA LYS A 120 3.61 -13.13 21.01
C LYS A 120 3.30 -12.41 19.70
N GLY A 121 4.12 -11.44 19.33
CA GLY A 121 3.91 -10.69 18.09
C GLY A 121 5.12 -9.88 17.67
N LYS A 122 4.93 -9.12 16.61
CA LYS A 122 5.93 -8.19 16.09
C LYS A 122 5.50 -6.76 16.39
N VAL A 123 6.48 -5.93 16.75
CA VAL A 123 6.33 -4.50 17.08
C VAL A 123 7.37 -3.72 16.27
N VAL A 124 7.03 -2.49 15.90
CA VAL A 124 7.96 -1.61 15.16
C VAL A 124 9.08 -1.12 16.09
N THR A 125 10.31 -1.10 15.58
CA THR A 125 11.47 -0.58 16.32
C THR A 125 11.49 0.95 16.31
N PRO A 126 12.30 1.61 17.17
CA PRO A 126 12.52 3.05 17.08
C PRO A 126 13.01 3.50 15.69
N LYS A 127 13.86 2.69 15.03
CA LYS A 127 14.32 2.92 13.65
C LYS A 127 13.14 2.91 12.66
N GLY A 128 12.26 1.92 12.74
CA GLY A 128 11.08 1.83 11.87
C GLY A 128 10.06 2.95 12.12
N ARG A 129 9.91 3.39 13.37
CA ARG A 129 9.06 4.52 13.77
C ARG A 129 9.60 5.83 13.21
N SER A 130 10.89 6.09 13.39
CA SER A 130 11.57 7.28 12.86
C SER A 130 11.49 7.38 11.33
N LEU A 131 11.62 6.24 10.63
CA LEU A 131 11.47 6.18 9.17
C LEU A 131 10.07 6.63 8.74
N LEU A 132 9.02 6.08 9.35
CA LEU A 132 7.64 6.44 9.04
C LEU A 132 7.35 7.91 9.38
N ASP A 133 7.78 8.36 10.56
CA ASP A 133 7.57 9.74 11.01
C ASP A 133 8.29 10.76 10.10
N THR A 134 9.48 10.41 9.59
CA THR A 134 10.22 11.23 8.61
C THR A 134 9.47 11.34 7.28
N LEU A 135 8.89 10.23 6.81
CA LEU A 135 8.10 10.23 5.57
C LEU A 135 6.83 11.06 5.71
N ILE A 136 6.15 10.98 6.85
CA ILE A 136 4.96 11.79 7.14
C ILE A 136 5.30 13.28 7.18
N ARG A 137 6.45 13.66 7.76
CA ARG A 137 6.90 15.07 7.75
C ARG A 137 7.17 15.59 6.34
N LYS A 138 7.79 14.78 5.47
CA LYS A 138 7.98 15.13 4.05
C LYS A 138 6.64 15.29 3.31
N ASP A 139 5.57 14.73 3.83
CA ASP A 139 4.24 14.77 3.24
C ASP A 139 3.42 15.98 3.68
N GLY A 140 3.49 16.35 4.95
CA GLY A 140 2.93 17.64 5.42
C GLY A 140 3.48 18.84 4.65
N ALA A 141 4.76 18.79 4.23
CA ALA A 141 5.38 19.83 3.41
C ALA A 141 4.93 19.82 1.93
N ARG A 142 4.42 18.69 1.41
CA ARG A 142 4.01 18.54 -0.01
C ARG A 142 2.50 18.54 -0.23
N GLY A 143 1.70 18.18 0.77
CA GLY A 143 0.23 18.24 0.70
C GLY A 143 -0.27 19.64 0.36
N ASN A 144 0.45 20.69 0.79
CA ASN A 144 0.14 22.08 0.46
C ASN A 144 0.46 22.46 -1.01
N LYS A 145 1.28 21.67 -1.73
CA LYS A 145 1.56 21.88 -3.16
C LYS A 145 0.51 21.18 -4.04
N LYS A 146 0.17 19.91 -3.76
CA LYS A 146 -0.86 19.20 -4.53
C LYS A 146 -2.27 19.81 -4.42
N ALA A 147 -2.61 20.42 -3.29
CA ALA A 147 -3.87 21.15 -3.15
C ALA A 147 -3.89 22.44 -4.00
N LYS A 148 -2.74 23.09 -4.22
CA LYS A 148 -2.61 24.24 -5.14
C LYS A 148 -2.65 23.81 -6.60
N ASP A 149 -2.00 22.71 -6.96
CA ASP A 149 -1.98 22.21 -8.35
C ASP A 149 -3.36 21.70 -8.81
N ALA A 150 -4.16 21.11 -7.92
CA ALA A 150 -5.53 20.69 -8.24
C ALA A 150 -6.53 21.87 -8.32
N GLY A 151 -6.20 23.01 -7.72
CA GLY A 151 -7.01 24.24 -7.75
C GLY A 151 -6.80 25.09 -9.01
N ALA A 152 -5.68 24.93 -9.72
CA ALA A 152 -5.39 25.68 -10.95
C ALA A 152 -6.02 25.05 -12.22
N SER A 153 -6.46 23.79 -12.15
CA SER A 153 -7.03 23.06 -13.31
C SER A 153 -8.56 23.10 -13.40
N LYS A 154 -9.23 24.02 -12.69
CA LYS A 154 -10.68 24.25 -12.82
C LYS A 154 -11.04 25.75 -12.80
N SER A 155 -10.61 26.50 -13.81
CA SER A 155 -11.18 27.81 -14.16
C SER A 155 -10.72 28.28 -15.54
N GLY A 156 -11.67 28.49 -16.48
CA GLY A 156 -11.50 29.03 -17.84
C GLY A 156 -11.28 27.92 -18.89
N GLU A 157 -12.12 27.72 -19.89
CA GLU A 157 -12.78 28.70 -20.76
C GLU A 157 -14.28 28.42 -21.02
N PRO A 158 -15.11 29.47 -21.14
CA PRO A 158 -16.38 29.45 -21.88
C PRO A 158 -16.29 30.20 -23.24
N THR A 159 -17.13 29.74 -24.20
CA THR A 159 -17.73 30.44 -25.37
C THR A 159 -16.80 30.98 -26.47
N GLU A 160 -17.05 30.97 -27.78
CA GLU A 160 -18.18 30.76 -28.72
C GLU A 160 -17.52 30.45 -30.09
N ASP A 161 -18.15 29.75 -31.05
CA ASP A 161 -18.61 30.43 -32.26
C ASP A 161 -19.62 29.55 -33.03
N ALA A 162 -20.78 30.14 -33.30
CA ALA A 162 -21.77 29.64 -34.24
C ALA A 162 -21.46 30.15 -35.66
N GLY A 163 -21.45 29.21 -36.62
CA GLY A 163 -22.04 29.38 -37.97
C GLY A 163 -21.37 30.28 -39.00
N THR A 164 -21.04 29.69 -40.17
CA THR A 164 -21.42 30.23 -41.49
C THR A 164 -21.49 29.08 -42.50
N ALA A 165 -22.57 29.08 -43.27
CA ALA A 165 -22.89 28.18 -44.35
C ALA A 165 -22.03 28.42 -45.59
N GLU A 166 -21.74 27.38 -46.38
CA GLU A 166 -21.68 27.51 -47.83
C GLU A 166 -22.00 26.18 -48.53
N SER A 167 -23.05 26.24 -49.34
CA SER A 167 -23.55 25.23 -50.28
C SER A 167 -22.71 25.19 -51.57
N ALA A 168 -22.38 24.02 -52.10
CA ALA A 168 -22.19 23.83 -53.55
C ALA A 168 -22.16 22.35 -54.01
N LYS A 169 -23.11 22.02 -54.89
CA LYS A 169 -23.05 21.12 -56.08
C LYS A 169 -23.07 19.58 -55.94
N THR A 170 -24.16 19.01 -56.50
CA THR A 170 -24.25 17.95 -57.56
C THR A 170 -23.14 16.89 -57.60
N ASP A 171 -23.42 15.59 -57.58
CA ASP A 171 -24.14 14.76 -58.59
C ASP A 171 -24.77 13.50 -57.94
#